data_AF-A0A442X5Y5-F1
#
_entry.id   AF-A0A442X5Y5-F1
#
_cell.length_a   1.000
_cell.length_b   1.000
_cell.length_c   1.000
_cell.angle_alpha   90.00
_cell.angle_beta   90.00
_cell.angle_gamma   90.00
#
_symmetry.space_group_name_H-M   'P 1'
#
loop_
_entity.id
_entity.type
_entity.pdbx_description
1 polymer ?
#
loop_
_entity_poly.entity_id
_entity_poly.type
_entity_poly.pdbx_seq_one_letter_code
_entity_poly.pdbx_strand_id
1 'polypeptide(L)'
;MNQQPPTWQVYERMIARLMANQIATELCVTPNARILGRISGRSRQIDVLIDARHDADSTRRIIVDAKQRKRKIDVTDVEALRGLMDDVGATHGYLICPVGHTKAAEKRAQMAVSICLVPLNYIDDFDPSMWPHCKSGRCKNGRIFWDGYPELSLTLRPVDVGGKGQPIKANYVHYVGKWDRCGRFHVRCTTCDDVLSVPEDDDDDIGHQCRCKLPWFWLASIEQDDNGGKCAELHAVLGTDDVRTVDRRPL
;
A
#
# COMPACT_ATOMS: atom_id res chain seq x y z
N MET A 1 4.31 7.54 -27.41
CA MET A 1 2.85 7.36 -27.37
C MET A 1 2.47 6.89 -25.98
N ASN A 2 1.83 7.74 -25.16
CA ASN A 2 1.30 7.34 -23.85
C ASN A 2 0.04 6.51 -24.09
N GLN A 3 0.15 5.18 -24.04
CA GLN A 3 -1.01 4.29 -24.14
C GLN A 3 -1.85 4.45 -22.87
N GLN A 4 -3.15 4.67 -23.04
CA GLN A 4 -4.09 4.62 -21.92
C GLN A 4 -4.05 3.23 -21.28
N PRO A 5 -4.14 3.14 -19.95
CA PRO A 5 -4.13 1.84 -19.29
C PRO A 5 -5.35 1.01 -19.74
N PRO A 6 -5.21 -0.32 -19.86
CA PRO A 6 -6.35 -1.20 -20.09
C PRO A 6 -7.45 -0.97 -19.06
N THR A 7 -8.71 -1.16 -19.46
CA THR A 7 -9.87 -0.91 -18.58
C THR A 7 -9.84 -1.74 -17.30
N TRP A 8 -9.27 -2.95 -17.35
CA TRP A 8 -9.17 -3.83 -16.19
C TRP A 8 -8.21 -3.26 -15.15
N GLN A 9 -7.12 -2.64 -15.59
CA GLN A 9 -6.15 -1.98 -14.72
C GLN A 9 -6.76 -0.72 -14.06
N VAL A 10 -7.63 -0.01 -14.78
CA VAL A 10 -8.40 1.10 -14.21
C VAL A 10 -9.35 0.58 -13.12
N TYR A 11 -10.02 -0.54 -13.37
CA TYR A 11 -10.91 -1.17 -12.41
C TYR A 11 -10.17 -1.63 -11.14
N GLU A 12 -9.04 -2.33 -11.28
CA GLU A 12 -8.19 -2.73 -10.14
C GLU A 12 -7.77 -1.53 -9.28
N ARG A 13 -7.35 -0.43 -9.91
CA ARG A 13 -6.99 0.81 -9.19
C ARG A 13 -8.19 1.44 -8.48
N MET A 14 -9.37 1.38 -9.07
CA MET A 14 -10.61 1.86 -8.42
C MET A 14 -10.90 1.03 -7.18
N ILE A 15 -10.78 -0.30 -7.29
CA ILE A 15 -10.95 -1.21 -6.15
C ILE A 15 -9.92 -0.93 -5.05
N ALA A 16 -8.64 -0.73 -5.42
CA ALA A 16 -7.61 -0.36 -4.45
C ALA A 16 -7.95 0.93 -3.71
N ARG A 17 -8.42 1.97 -4.42
CA ARG A 17 -8.87 3.22 -3.81
C ARG A 17 -10.06 3.00 -2.88
N LEU A 18 -11.03 2.16 -3.27
CA LEU A 18 -12.18 1.84 -2.42
C LEU A 18 -11.74 1.15 -1.13
N MET A 19 -10.84 0.16 -1.23
CA MET A 19 -10.31 -0.52 -0.05
C MET A 19 -9.56 0.44 0.86
N ALA A 20 -8.65 1.26 0.33
CA ALA A 20 -7.89 2.22 1.12
C ALA A 20 -8.79 3.23 1.85
N ASN A 21 -9.95 3.57 1.30
CA ASN A 21 -10.90 4.49 1.94
C ASN A 21 -11.74 3.83 3.05
N GLN A 22 -11.82 2.50 3.09
CA GLN A 22 -12.71 1.75 3.98
C GLN A 22 -11.98 0.99 5.09
N ILE A 23 -10.70 0.68 4.89
CA ILE A 23 -9.92 -0.06 5.88
C ILE A 23 -9.30 0.84 6.94
N ALA A 24 -8.94 0.22 8.05
CA ALA A 24 -8.30 0.88 9.17
C ALA A 24 -6.85 1.28 8.86
N THR A 25 -6.35 2.31 9.55
CA THR A 25 -5.05 2.95 9.27
C THR A 25 -3.84 2.08 9.56
N GLU A 26 -3.99 1.11 10.47
CA GLU A 26 -2.97 0.10 10.78
C GLU A 26 -2.74 -0.91 9.65
N LEU A 27 -3.57 -0.88 8.61
CA LEU A 27 -3.40 -1.66 7.40
C LEU A 27 -2.92 -0.77 6.26
N CYS A 28 -2.18 -1.37 5.34
CA CYS A 28 -1.72 -0.74 4.12
C CYS A 28 -2.31 -1.42 2.89
N VAL A 29 -2.55 -0.64 1.84
CA VAL A 29 -3.12 -1.12 0.58
C VAL A 29 -2.10 -0.98 -0.52
N THR A 30 -1.75 -2.09 -1.14
CA THR A 30 -0.78 -2.13 -2.25
C THR A 30 -1.46 -2.65 -3.51
N PRO A 31 -1.78 -1.79 -4.49
CA PRO A 31 -2.29 -2.23 -5.79
C PRO A 31 -1.20 -2.92 -6.61
N ASN A 32 -1.59 -3.91 -7.41
CA ASN A 32 -0.71 -4.69 -8.30
C ASN A 32 0.56 -5.17 -7.58
N ALA A 33 0.37 -5.70 -6.37
CA ALA A 33 1.45 -6.23 -5.56
C ALA A 33 2.01 -7.52 -6.18
N ARG A 34 3.29 -7.80 -5.91
CA ARG A 34 3.89 -9.10 -6.20
C ARG A 34 4.42 -9.69 -4.90
N ILE A 35 4.10 -10.96 -4.68
CA ILE A 35 4.56 -11.73 -3.52
C ILE A 35 5.13 -13.05 -4.00
N LEU A 36 6.22 -13.51 -3.43
CA LEU A 36 6.73 -14.85 -3.66
C LEU A 36 5.79 -15.90 -3.05
N GLY A 37 5.27 -16.81 -3.88
CA GLY A 37 4.45 -17.93 -3.42
C GLY A 37 5.26 -18.88 -2.53
N ARG A 38 4.77 -19.15 -1.32
CA ARG A 38 5.38 -20.03 -0.32
C ARG A 38 5.38 -21.49 -0.76
N ILE A 39 4.37 -21.90 -1.53
CA ILE A 39 4.22 -23.28 -2.01
C ILE A 39 4.81 -23.41 -3.41
N SER A 40 4.46 -22.49 -4.30
CA SER A 40 4.85 -22.56 -5.71
C SER A 40 6.26 -22.06 -5.99
N GLY A 41 6.85 -21.24 -5.11
CA GLY A 41 8.12 -20.54 -5.33
C GLY A 41 8.07 -19.51 -6.47
N ARG A 42 6.87 -19.18 -6.98
CA ARG A 42 6.70 -18.25 -8.11
C ARG A 42 6.23 -16.89 -7.63
N SER A 43 6.68 -15.82 -8.30
CA SER A 43 6.15 -14.47 -8.09
C SER A 43 4.68 -14.41 -8.53
N ARG A 44 3.77 -14.24 -7.58
CA ARG A 44 2.33 -14.11 -7.78
C ARG A 44 1.95 -12.63 -7.84
N GLN A 45 1.20 -12.25 -8.88
CA GLN A 45 0.56 -10.94 -8.91
C GLN A 45 -0.72 -10.98 -8.08
N ILE A 46 -0.97 -9.92 -7.33
CA ILE A 46 -2.17 -9.71 -6.53
C ILE A 46 -2.73 -8.33 -6.91
N ASP A 47 -3.98 -8.28 -7.33
CA ASP A 47 -4.58 -7.04 -7.85
C ASP A 47 -4.62 -5.96 -6.77
N VAL A 48 -5.03 -6.32 -5.55
CA VAL A 48 -4.87 -5.49 -4.36
C VAL A 48 -4.47 -6.35 -3.16
N LEU A 49 -3.34 -6.01 -2.55
CA LEU A 49 -2.89 -6.58 -1.29
C LEU A 49 -3.29 -5.64 -0.15
N ILE A 50 -3.81 -6.20 0.92
CA ILE A 50 -4.03 -5.51 2.19
C ILE A 50 -3.24 -6.27 3.26
N ASP A 51 -2.34 -5.57 3.94
CA ASP A 51 -1.43 -6.17 4.93
C ASP A 51 -1.21 -5.20 6.10
N ALA A 52 -0.63 -5.69 7.19
CA ALA A 52 -0.26 -4.83 8.32
C ALA A 52 0.71 -3.73 7.87
N ARG A 53 0.51 -2.50 8.35
CA ARG A 53 1.32 -1.34 7.97
C ARG A 53 2.65 -1.27 8.72
N HIS A 54 2.65 -1.69 9.98
CA HIS A 54 3.73 -1.41 10.93
C HIS A 54 4.51 -2.64 11.38
N ASP A 55 3.99 -3.85 11.17
CA ASP A 55 4.60 -5.09 11.66
C ASP A 55 4.68 -6.18 10.60
N ALA A 56 5.50 -7.20 10.88
CA ALA A 56 5.70 -8.36 10.02
C ALA A 56 4.58 -9.40 10.04
N ASP A 57 3.44 -9.10 10.66
CA ASP A 57 2.39 -10.08 10.89
C ASP A 57 1.59 -10.41 9.63
N SER A 58 2.06 -11.42 8.90
CA SER A 58 1.35 -11.95 7.73
C SER A 58 0.07 -12.73 8.07
N THR A 59 -0.29 -12.94 9.35
CA THR A 59 -1.53 -13.65 9.71
C THR A 59 -2.79 -12.85 9.38
N ARG A 60 -2.65 -11.54 9.17
CA ARG A 60 -3.75 -10.64 8.79
C ARG A 60 -3.79 -10.32 7.30
N ARG A 61 -3.00 -11.02 6.49
CA ARG A 61 -2.92 -10.76 5.06
C ARG A 61 -4.24 -11.04 4.36
N ILE A 62 -4.73 -10.04 3.65
CA ILE A 62 -5.93 -10.11 2.82
C ILE A 62 -5.55 -9.83 1.37
N ILE A 63 -6.12 -10.60 0.45
CA ILE A 63 -5.93 -10.37 -0.98
C ILE A 63 -7.25 -10.10 -1.67
N VAL A 64 -7.20 -9.27 -2.71
CA VAL A 64 -8.36 -8.94 -3.55
C VAL A 64 -8.04 -9.35 -4.98
N ASP A 65 -9.01 -10.01 -5.61
CA ASP A 65 -9.02 -10.36 -7.03
C ASP A 65 -10.20 -9.65 -7.72
N ALA A 66 -9.88 -8.68 -8.58
CA ALA A 66 -10.85 -7.78 -9.20
C ALA A 66 -11.15 -8.21 -10.64
N LYS A 67 -12.23 -8.98 -10.82
CA LYS A 67 -12.64 -9.51 -12.12
C LYS A 67 -13.50 -8.52 -12.91
N GLN A 68 -12.85 -7.69 -13.72
CA GLN A 68 -13.55 -6.86 -14.72
C GLN A 68 -14.02 -7.68 -15.93
N ARG A 69 -15.13 -8.41 -15.79
CA ARG A 69 -15.65 -9.26 -16.87
C ARG A 69 -17.17 -9.27 -16.95
N LYS A 70 -17.70 -9.64 -18.13
CA LYS A 70 -19.14 -9.74 -18.38
C LYS A 70 -19.79 -11.00 -17.80
N ARG A 71 -19.01 -12.04 -17.51
CA ARG A 71 -19.52 -13.31 -16.96
C ARG A 71 -19.56 -13.27 -15.44
N LYS A 72 -20.59 -13.86 -14.84
CA LYS A 72 -20.71 -14.02 -13.38
C LYS A 72 -19.55 -14.82 -12.80
N ILE A 73 -19.22 -14.58 -11.54
CA ILE A 73 -18.29 -15.39 -10.77
C ILE A 73 -18.85 -16.81 -10.57
N ASP A 74 -18.02 -17.81 -10.82
CA ASP A 74 -18.33 -19.22 -10.65
C ASP A 74 -17.39 -19.89 -9.63
N VAL A 75 -17.59 -21.20 -9.40
CA VAL A 75 -16.82 -21.99 -8.43
C VAL A 75 -15.32 -22.00 -8.76
N THR A 76 -14.96 -21.99 -10.05
CA THR A 76 -13.57 -22.00 -10.51
C THR A 76 -12.82 -20.76 -10.07
N ASP A 77 -13.48 -19.60 -10.08
CA ASP A 77 -12.87 -18.35 -9.62
C ASP A 77 -12.60 -18.38 -8.11
N VAL A 78 -13.54 -18.96 -7.35
CA VAL A 78 -13.36 -19.14 -5.90
C VAL A 78 -12.20 -20.08 -5.62
N GLU A 79 -12.07 -21.20 -6.35
CA GLU A 79 -10.92 -22.11 -6.19
C GLU A 79 -9.60 -21.45 -6.58
N ALA A 80 -9.60 -20.67 -7.67
CA ALA A 80 -8.41 -19.97 -8.11
C ALA A 80 -7.93 -18.96 -7.06
N LEU A 81 -8.86 -18.22 -6.45
CA LEU A 81 -8.55 -17.30 -5.36
C LEU A 81 -8.06 -18.06 -4.12
N ARG A 82 -8.73 -19.13 -3.70
CA ARG A 82 -8.30 -19.93 -2.55
C ARG A 82 -6.91 -20.51 -2.74
N GLY A 83 -6.61 -21.07 -3.91
CA GLY A 83 -5.28 -21.57 -4.23
C GLY A 83 -4.21 -20.47 -4.24
N LEU A 84 -4.57 -19.24 -4.64
CA LEU A 84 -3.69 -18.08 -4.51
C LEU A 84 -3.49 -17.69 -3.04
N MET A 85 -4.55 -17.67 -2.24
CA MET A 85 -4.49 -17.37 -0.81
C MET A 85 -3.56 -18.34 -0.07
N ASP A 86 -3.71 -19.64 -0.32
CA ASP A 86 -2.86 -20.68 0.28
C ASP A 86 -1.39 -20.48 -0.11
N ASP A 87 -1.12 -20.14 -1.38
CA ASP A 87 0.24 -19.93 -1.89
C ASP A 87 0.90 -18.68 -1.30
N VAL A 88 0.16 -17.59 -1.08
CA VAL A 88 0.73 -16.32 -0.55
C VAL A 88 0.54 -16.12 0.96
N GLY A 89 -0.10 -17.08 1.62
CA GLY A 89 -0.40 -17.05 3.05
C GLY A 89 -1.45 -16.01 3.45
N ALA A 90 -2.47 -15.79 2.61
CA ALA A 90 -3.58 -14.91 2.94
C ALA A 90 -4.66 -15.64 3.74
N THR A 91 -5.21 -14.99 4.76
CA THR A 91 -6.25 -15.57 5.62
C THR A 91 -7.66 -15.24 5.14
N HIS A 92 -7.81 -14.15 4.37
CA HIS A 92 -9.09 -13.78 3.76
C HIS A 92 -8.90 -13.28 2.32
N GLY A 93 -9.91 -13.54 1.49
CA GLY A 93 -9.91 -13.13 0.08
C GLY A 93 -11.19 -12.38 -0.29
N TYR A 94 -11.05 -11.28 -1.05
CA TYR A 94 -12.18 -10.62 -1.70
C TYR A 94 -12.18 -10.92 -3.20
N LEU A 95 -13.30 -11.43 -3.70
CA LEU A 95 -13.53 -11.63 -5.12
C LEU A 95 -14.53 -10.59 -5.60
N ILE A 96 -14.05 -9.62 -6.38
CA ILE A 96 -14.83 -8.43 -6.74
C ILE A 96 -15.21 -8.50 -8.21
N CYS A 97 -16.48 -8.28 -8.51
CA CYS A 97 -16.95 -8.24 -9.89
C CYS A 97 -18.13 -7.29 -10.07
N PRO A 98 -18.38 -6.78 -11.30
CA PRO A 98 -19.50 -5.88 -11.54
C PRO A 98 -20.83 -6.60 -11.82
N VAL A 99 -20.82 -7.89 -12.19
CA VAL A 99 -22.00 -8.56 -12.80
C VAL A 99 -22.75 -9.52 -11.88
N GLY A 100 -22.14 -10.04 -10.82
CA GLY A 100 -22.78 -11.03 -9.95
C GLY A 100 -21.99 -12.33 -9.83
N HIS A 101 -22.55 -13.25 -9.04
CA HIS A 101 -22.01 -14.59 -8.83
C HIS A 101 -23.09 -15.66 -8.96
N THR A 102 -22.67 -16.91 -9.13
CA THR A 102 -23.55 -18.08 -9.09
C THR A 102 -23.82 -18.50 -7.64
N LYS A 103 -24.98 -19.12 -7.37
CA LYS A 103 -25.29 -19.70 -6.05
C LYS A 103 -24.26 -20.75 -5.60
N ALA A 104 -23.66 -21.46 -6.55
CA ALA A 104 -22.62 -22.45 -6.26
C ALA A 104 -21.32 -21.76 -5.80
N ALA A 105 -20.94 -20.65 -6.42
CA ALA A 105 -19.77 -19.86 -6.00
C ALA A 105 -19.96 -19.28 -4.59
N GLU A 106 -21.13 -18.72 -4.30
CA GLU A 106 -21.48 -18.20 -2.97
C GLU A 106 -21.35 -19.28 -1.88
N LYS A 107 -21.93 -20.46 -2.12
CA LYS A 107 -21.79 -21.61 -1.21
C LYS A 107 -20.34 -22.09 -1.06
N ARG A 108 -19.54 -21.99 -2.13
CA ARG A 108 -18.13 -22.42 -2.11
C ARG A 108 -17.22 -21.45 -1.36
N ALA A 109 -17.50 -20.15 -1.46
CA ALA A 109 -16.70 -19.09 -0.85
C ALA A 109 -16.59 -19.23 0.68
N GLN A 110 -17.68 -19.66 1.33
CA GLN A 110 -17.74 -19.92 2.77
C GLN A 110 -17.22 -18.69 3.57
N MET A 111 -16.49 -18.91 4.67
CA MET A 111 -16.00 -17.82 5.53
C MET A 111 -14.69 -17.19 5.04
N ALA A 112 -13.89 -17.89 4.24
CA ALA A 112 -12.56 -17.44 3.83
C ALA A 112 -12.57 -16.49 2.62
N VAL A 113 -13.65 -16.49 1.83
CA VAL A 113 -13.79 -15.65 0.65
C VAL A 113 -15.09 -14.86 0.72
N SER A 114 -15.00 -13.54 0.51
CA SER A 114 -16.16 -12.66 0.33
C SER A 114 -16.31 -12.29 -1.14
N ILE A 115 -17.50 -12.50 -1.70
CA ILE A 115 -17.81 -12.08 -3.07
C ILE A 115 -18.53 -10.73 -3.02
N CYS A 116 -17.93 -9.69 -3.61
CA CYS A 116 -18.49 -8.35 -3.60
C CYS A 116 -18.89 -7.88 -5.00
N LEU A 117 -20.02 -7.18 -5.07
CA LEU A 117 -20.51 -6.60 -6.32
C LEU A 117 -20.17 -5.11 -6.35
N VAL A 118 -19.23 -4.74 -7.21
CA VAL A 118 -18.79 -3.35 -7.37
C VAL A 118 -18.95 -2.94 -8.84
N PRO A 119 -19.94 -2.10 -9.17
CA PRO A 119 -20.12 -1.52 -10.50
C PRO A 119 -18.86 -0.83 -11.02
N LEU A 120 -18.72 -0.74 -12.35
CA LEU A 120 -17.55 -0.14 -12.99
C LEU A 120 -17.42 1.37 -12.73
N ASN A 121 -18.53 2.03 -12.42
CA ASN A 121 -18.63 3.46 -12.13
C ASN A 121 -18.97 3.70 -10.65
N TYR A 122 -18.55 2.82 -9.75
CA TYR A 122 -18.89 2.96 -8.33
C TYR A 122 -18.29 4.23 -7.71
N ILE A 123 -17.09 4.62 -8.14
CA ILE A 123 -16.56 5.96 -7.88
C ILE A 123 -16.85 6.79 -9.13
N ASP A 124 -17.71 7.79 -8.98
CA ASP A 124 -18.00 8.75 -10.05
C ASP A 124 -16.73 9.47 -10.49
N ASP A 125 -16.56 9.60 -11.81
CA ASP A 125 -15.42 10.26 -12.44
C ASP A 125 -14.04 9.77 -11.96
N PHE A 126 -13.93 8.47 -11.60
CA PHE A 126 -12.65 7.87 -11.22
C PHE A 126 -11.66 7.89 -12.38
N ASP A 127 -10.71 8.81 -12.31
CA ASP A 127 -9.58 8.87 -13.23
C ASP A 127 -8.26 8.58 -12.51
N PRO A 128 -7.71 7.35 -12.63
CA PRO A 128 -6.41 7.04 -12.07
C PRO A 128 -5.29 7.80 -12.79
N SER A 129 -5.57 8.46 -13.93
CA SER A 129 -4.59 9.28 -14.64
C SER A 129 -4.16 10.53 -13.86
N MET A 130 -4.94 10.94 -12.87
CA MET A 130 -4.61 12.03 -11.96
C MET A 130 -3.59 11.64 -10.89
N TRP A 131 -3.31 10.35 -10.68
CA TRP A 131 -2.31 9.95 -9.70
C TRP A 131 -0.91 10.35 -10.18
N PRO A 132 -0.06 10.93 -9.31
CA PRO A 132 1.26 11.41 -9.69
C PRO A 132 2.12 10.31 -10.31
N HIS A 133 2.91 10.66 -11.32
CA HIS A 133 3.97 9.78 -11.80
C HIS A 133 5.05 9.64 -10.73
N CYS A 134 5.65 8.47 -10.59
CA CYS A 134 6.79 8.39 -9.69
C CYS A 134 8.06 8.92 -10.36
N LYS A 135 8.87 9.50 -9.48
CA LYS A 135 10.10 10.21 -9.77
C LYS A 135 11.32 9.30 -9.96
N SER A 136 11.18 7.97 -9.82
CA SER A 136 12.29 7.04 -10.03
C SER A 136 12.60 6.91 -11.52
N GLY A 137 13.86 7.11 -11.92
CA GLY A 137 14.27 6.98 -13.33
C GLY A 137 14.13 5.56 -13.91
N ARG A 138 13.98 4.54 -13.06
CA ARG A 138 13.93 3.12 -13.47
C ARG A 138 12.53 2.63 -13.87
N CYS A 139 11.47 3.38 -13.56
CA CYS A 139 10.09 2.90 -13.76
C CYS A 139 9.28 3.83 -14.66
N LYS A 140 8.62 3.23 -15.67
CA LYS A 140 7.83 3.92 -16.69
C LYS A 140 6.34 3.64 -16.47
N ASN A 141 5.51 4.68 -16.62
CA ASN A 141 4.05 4.61 -16.80
C ASN A 141 3.16 4.15 -15.63
N GLY A 142 3.67 3.80 -14.46
CA GLY A 142 2.76 3.67 -13.33
C GLY A 142 2.66 4.95 -12.48
N ARG A 143 2.01 4.82 -11.32
CA ARG A 143 1.54 5.97 -10.54
C ARG A 143 1.68 5.72 -9.04
N ILE A 144 1.84 6.82 -8.29
CA ILE A 144 1.90 6.79 -6.84
C ILE A 144 0.47 6.61 -6.29
N PHE A 145 0.27 5.54 -5.54
CA PHE A 145 -0.94 5.30 -4.77
C PHE A 145 -0.70 5.69 -3.32
N TRP A 146 -1.35 6.78 -2.89
CA TRP A 146 -1.32 7.25 -1.51
C TRP A 146 -2.35 6.48 -0.68
N ASP A 147 -1.88 5.74 0.33
CA ASP A 147 -2.71 4.90 1.18
C ASP A 147 -2.49 5.16 2.69
N GLY A 148 -1.48 5.94 3.08
CA GLY A 148 -1.22 6.27 4.48
C GLY A 148 -0.96 7.76 4.72
N TYR A 149 -1.16 8.20 5.97
CA TYR A 149 -0.98 9.59 6.38
C TYR A 149 -0.34 9.75 7.77
N PRO A 150 0.93 9.35 7.97
CA PRO A 150 1.56 9.44 9.29
C PRO A 150 1.65 10.89 9.79
N GLU A 151 1.37 11.06 11.08
CA GLU A 151 1.62 12.30 11.83
C GLU A 151 2.96 12.20 12.55
N LEU A 152 3.84 13.18 12.30
CA LEU A 152 5.06 13.39 13.07
C LEU A 152 4.88 14.63 13.93
N SER A 153 5.29 14.56 15.20
CA SER A 153 5.11 15.67 16.13
C SER A 153 6.44 16.14 16.70
N LEU A 154 6.62 17.46 16.76
CA LEU A 154 7.77 18.11 17.35
C LEU A 154 7.33 18.89 18.59
N THR A 155 8.03 18.69 19.71
CA THR A 155 7.82 19.48 20.93
C THR A 155 8.88 20.57 21.01
N LEU A 156 8.46 21.82 20.78
CA LEU A 156 9.30 23.00 20.87
C LEU A 156 9.27 23.57 22.30
N ARG A 157 10.44 23.87 22.85
CA ARG A 157 10.54 24.60 24.13
C ARG A 157 10.90 26.04 23.84
N PRO A 158 10.11 27.03 24.31
CA PRO A 158 10.48 28.43 24.19
C PRO A 158 11.84 28.68 24.86
N VAL A 159 12.68 29.49 24.20
CA VAL A 159 13.92 29.99 24.80
C VAL A 159 13.59 31.32 25.46
N ASP A 160 13.03 31.27 26.67
CA ASP A 160 12.80 32.44 27.51
C ASP A 160 13.85 32.51 28.64
N VAL A 161 14.25 33.72 29.02
CA VAL A 161 15.32 33.99 30.02
C VAL A 161 14.98 33.42 31.42
N GLY A 162 13.76 32.91 31.63
CA GLY A 162 13.34 32.23 32.85
C GLY A 162 12.99 30.75 32.71
N GLY A 163 13.02 30.16 31.51
CA GLY A 163 12.67 28.75 31.27
C GLY A 163 11.24 28.35 31.70
N LYS A 164 10.30 29.29 31.71
CA LYS A 164 8.91 29.09 32.18
C LYS A 164 7.90 28.94 31.04
N GLY A 165 8.32 29.08 29.79
CA GLY A 165 7.47 28.86 28.63
C GLY A 165 6.95 27.41 28.57
N GLN A 166 5.63 27.24 28.39
CA GLN A 166 5.07 25.91 28.17
C GLN A 166 5.57 25.32 26.85
N PRO A 167 5.86 24.01 26.79
CA PRO A 167 6.22 23.35 25.55
C PRO A 167 5.07 23.45 24.52
N ILE A 168 5.41 23.75 23.27
CA ILE A 168 4.48 23.80 22.15
C ILE A 168 4.64 22.52 21.34
N LYS A 169 3.55 21.75 21.20
CA LYS A 169 3.54 20.58 20.30
C LYS A 169 3.06 21.01 18.91
N ALA A 170 3.89 20.81 17.91
CA ALA A 170 3.57 21.04 16.50
C ALA A 170 3.45 19.69 15.77
N ASN A 171 2.38 19.50 15.00
CA ASN A 171 2.10 18.26 14.27
C ASN A 171 2.28 18.47 12.77
N TYR A 172 2.84 17.47 12.10
CA TYR A 172 3.20 17.49 10.68
C TYR A 172 2.71 16.21 10.02
N VAL A 173 1.73 16.36 9.14
CA VAL A 173 1.15 15.23 8.40
C VAL A 173 1.93 15.02 7.11
N HIS A 174 2.19 13.77 6.77
CA HIS A 174 2.76 13.38 5.49
C HIS A 174 1.83 12.39 4.83
N TYR A 175 1.79 12.34 3.50
CA TYR A 175 1.22 11.19 2.80
C TYR A 175 2.33 10.20 2.49
N VAL A 176 2.07 8.92 2.74
CA VAL A 176 2.93 7.82 2.30
C VAL A 176 2.18 6.98 1.28
N GLY A 177 2.93 6.43 0.34
CA GLY A 177 2.35 5.66 -0.73
C GLY A 177 3.38 4.87 -1.50
N LYS A 178 2.88 3.90 -2.25
CA LYS A 178 3.69 3.00 -3.07
C LYS A 178 3.40 3.26 -4.54
N TRP A 179 4.41 3.05 -5.35
CA TRP A 179 4.18 2.93 -6.78
C TRP A 179 3.48 1.59 -7.07
N ASP A 180 2.28 1.62 -7.66
CA ASP A 180 1.56 0.47 -8.26
C ASP A 180 2.31 -0.43 -9.28
N ARG A 181 3.58 -0.17 -9.62
CA ARG A 181 4.36 -1.01 -10.55
C ARG A 181 5.69 -1.47 -9.99
N CYS A 182 6.56 -0.54 -9.58
CA CYS A 182 7.84 -0.91 -8.98
C CYS A 182 7.77 -1.09 -7.46
N GLY A 183 6.70 -0.62 -6.82
CA GLY A 183 6.50 -0.74 -5.38
C GLY A 183 7.34 0.21 -4.52
N ARG A 184 8.13 1.11 -5.14
CA ARG A 184 8.97 2.08 -4.42
C ARG A 184 8.13 3.04 -3.57
N PHE A 185 8.64 3.34 -2.38
CA PHE A 185 8.01 4.25 -1.45
C PHE A 185 8.15 5.72 -1.86
N HIS A 186 7.09 6.46 -1.55
CA HIS A 186 7.02 7.90 -1.73
C HIS A 186 6.47 8.54 -0.48
N VAL A 187 6.99 9.73 -0.19
CA VAL A 187 6.51 10.56 0.91
C VAL A 187 6.22 11.95 0.39
N ARG A 188 5.00 12.44 0.63
CA ARG A 188 4.62 13.83 0.34
C ARG A 188 4.46 14.60 1.64
N CYS A 189 5.26 15.66 1.82
CA CYS A 189 5.12 16.56 2.95
C CYS A 189 3.95 17.53 2.74
N THR A 190 3.00 17.62 3.68
CA THR A 190 1.86 18.55 3.54
C THR A 190 2.25 20.02 3.76
N THR A 191 3.43 20.27 4.36
CA THR A 191 3.90 21.62 4.68
C THR A 191 4.60 22.31 3.50
N CYS A 192 5.50 21.62 2.80
CA CYS A 192 6.23 22.18 1.64
C CYS A 192 5.86 21.55 0.29
N ASP A 193 4.91 20.62 0.29
CA ASP A 193 4.43 19.89 -0.90
C ASP A 193 5.48 19.05 -1.64
N ASP A 194 6.66 18.85 -1.04
CA ASP A 194 7.68 17.99 -1.63
C ASP A 194 7.28 16.54 -1.61
N VAL A 195 7.52 15.89 -2.75
CA VAL A 195 7.40 14.45 -2.93
C VAL A 195 8.79 13.85 -3.04
N LEU A 196 9.15 13.04 -2.04
CA LEU A 196 10.38 12.25 -1.97
C LEU A 196 10.13 10.86 -2.59
N SER A 197 11.18 10.29 -3.19
CA SER A 197 11.21 8.89 -3.61
C SER A 197 12.30 8.21 -2.80
N VAL A 198 11.93 7.22 -2.00
CA VAL A 198 12.81 6.62 -1.00
C VAL A 198 13.15 5.20 -1.49
N PRO A 199 14.40 4.92 -1.91
CA PRO A 199 14.80 3.60 -2.37
C PRO A 199 14.94 2.64 -1.19
N GLU A 200 14.43 1.41 -1.34
CA GLU A 200 14.63 0.32 -0.38
C GLU A 200 15.88 -0.52 -0.70
N ASP A 201 16.46 -0.33 -1.89
CA ASP A 201 17.49 -1.18 -2.50
C ASP A 201 18.87 -0.52 -2.59
N ASP A 202 19.19 0.41 -1.67
CA ASP A 202 20.41 1.22 -1.68
C ASP A 202 21.07 1.24 -0.30
N ASP A 203 22.12 0.42 -0.12
CA ASP A 203 22.83 0.28 1.16
C ASP A 203 23.63 1.55 1.54
N ASP A 204 23.87 2.46 0.58
CA ASP A 204 24.57 3.73 0.78
C ASP A 204 23.59 4.90 1.05
N ASP A 205 22.28 4.63 1.15
CA ASP A 205 21.27 5.67 1.40
C ASP A 205 21.40 6.25 2.81
N ILE A 206 21.73 7.54 2.88
CA ILE A 206 21.85 8.30 4.13
C ILE A 206 20.54 8.98 4.56
N GLY A 207 19.46 8.79 3.80
CA GLY A 207 18.13 9.27 4.12
C GLY A 207 17.72 10.54 3.38
N HIS A 208 16.40 10.72 3.28
CA HIS A 208 15.76 11.76 2.47
C HIS A 208 15.02 12.77 3.33
N GLN A 209 15.20 14.06 3.05
CA GLN A 209 14.47 15.14 3.71
C GLN A 209 13.80 16.06 2.69
N CYS A 210 12.59 16.51 3.02
CA CYS A 210 11.90 17.55 2.26
C CYS A 210 12.54 18.94 2.47
N ARG A 211 12.10 19.93 1.69
CA ARG A 211 12.56 21.34 1.78
C ARG A 211 12.32 21.98 3.14
N CYS A 212 11.40 21.48 3.96
CA CYS A 212 11.20 22.00 5.32
C CYS A 212 12.42 21.79 6.22
N LYS A 213 13.27 20.78 5.94
CA LYS A 213 14.46 20.44 6.75
C LYS A 213 14.14 20.31 8.24
N LEU A 214 12.99 19.73 8.55
CA LEU A 214 12.59 19.36 9.91
C LEU A 214 13.52 18.25 10.44
N PRO A 215 13.61 18.05 11.77
CA PRO A 215 14.62 17.17 12.39
C PRO A 215 14.29 15.68 12.26
N TRP A 216 13.73 15.27 11.13
CA TRP A 216 13.56 13.87 10.75
C TRP A 216 13.92 13.68 9.29
N PHE A 217 14.17 12.43 8.93
CA PHE A 217 14.39 12.01 7.56
C PHE A 217 13.70 10.67 7.30
N TRP A 218 13.60 10.31 6.03
CA TRP A 218 12.94 9.10 5.56
C TRP A 218 13.97 8.13 5.02
N LEU A 219 13.86 6.87 5.40
CA LEU A 219 14.67 5.77 4.89
C LEU A 219 13.76 4.61 4.52
N ALA A 220 14.17 3.80 3.56
CA ALA A 220 13.53 2.52 3.32
C ALA A 220 14.59 1.41 3.38
N SER A 221 14.18 0.24 3.85
CA SER A 221 15.05 -0.92 3.98
C SER A 221 14.33 -2.19 3.54
N ILE A 222 15.10 -3.25 3.28
CA ILE A 222 14.56 -4.59 3.08
C ILE A 222 14.85 -5.39 4.34
N GLU A 223 13.79 -5.69 5.09
CA GLU A 223 13.84 -6.51 6.29
C GLU A 223 13.48 -7.96 5.95
N GLN A 224 14.08 -8.91 6.68
CA GLN A 224 13.79 -10.33 6.55
C GLN A 224 13.18 -10.85 7.86
N ASP A 225 12.04 -11.53 7.76
CA ASP A 225 11.40 -12.19 8.89
C ASP A 225 12.07 -13.54 9.22
N ASP A 226 11.74 -14.10 10.38
CA ASP A 226 12.27 -15.38 10.87
C ASP A 226 12.00 -16.56 9.92
N ASN A 227 10.98 -16.46 9.08
CA ASN A 227 10.61 -17.47 8.09
C ASN A 227 11.27 -17.25 6.73
N GLY A 228 12.17 -16.26 6.63
CA GLY A 228 12.88 -15.90 5.39
C GLY A 228 12.06 -15.05 4.42
N GLY A 229 10.86 -14.62 4.80
CA GLY A 229 10.06 -13.67 4.05
C GLY A 229 10.72 -12.30 4.06
N LYS A 230 10.78 -11.64 2.90
CA LYS A 230 11.36 -10.28 2.79
C LYS A 230 10.25 -9.25 2.67
N CYS A 231 10.44 -8.12 3.33
CA CYS A 231 9.54 -6.98 3.27
C CYS A 231 10.35 -5.70 3.07
N ALA A 232 9.90 -4.86 2.15
CA ALA A 232 10.38 -3.49 2.08
C ALA A 232 9.62 -2.67 3.13
N GLU A 233 10.33 -1.88 3.93
CA GLU A 233 9.77 -1.06 5.01
C GLU A 233 10.17 0.40 4.81
N LEU A 234 9.26 1.32 5.09
CA LEU A 234 9.49 2.77 5.06
C LEU A 234 9.52 3.28 6.49
N HIS A 235 10.58 4.00 6.82
CA HIS A 235 10.89 4.48 8.16
C HIS A 235 10.89 6.01 8.21
N ALA A 236 10.25 6.55 9.25
CA ALA A 236 10.49 7.91 9.71
C ALA A 236 11.52 7.87 10.85
N VAL A 237 12.63 8.59 10.70
CA VAL A 237 13.70 8.67 11.70
C VAL A 237 13.67 10.04 12.36
N LEU A 238 13.28 10.12 13.64
CA LEU A 238 13.07 11.38 14.39
C LEU A 238 14.23 11.72 15.35
N GLY A 239 15.35 11.01 15.24
CA GLY A 239 16.53 11.15 16.12
C GLY A 239 17.35 9.87 16.14
N THR A 240 18.35 9.77 17.02
CA THR A 240 19.25 8.61 17.12
C THR A 240 18.55 7.31 17.52
N ASP A 241 17.41 7.39 18.23
CA ASP A 241 16.76 6.22 18.84
C ASP A 241 15.23 6.17 18.60
N ASP A 242 14.69 7.00 17.69
CA ASP A 242 13.27 7.00 17.34
C ASP A 242 13.10 6.73 15.84
N VAL A 243 13.10 5.44 15.49
CA VAL A 243 12.81 4.93 14.15
C VAL A 243 11.42 4.31 14.16
N ARG A 244 10.56 4.77 13.26
CA ARG A 244 9.18 4.28 13.16
C ARG A 244 8.91 3.77 11.76
N THR A 245 8.56 2.50 11.64
CA THR A 245 7.98 1.94 10.40
C THR A 245 6.62 2.58 10.17
N VAL A 246 6.48 3.37 9.11
CA VAL A 246 5.24 4.07 8.76
C VAL A 246 4.47 3.37 7.63
N ASP A 247 5.14 2.50 6.88
CA ASP A 247 4.55 1.74 5.80
C ASP A 247 5.41 0.51 5.47
N ARG A 248 4.80 -0.52 4.89
CA ARG A 248 5.53 -1.73 4.46
C ARG A 248 4.92 -2.39 3.24
N ARG A 249 5.70 -3.26 2.60
CA ARG A 249 5.26 -4.07 1.46
C ARG A 249 6.04 -5.40 1.41
N PRO A 250 5.39 -6.56 1.38
CA PRO A 250 6.08 -7.83 1.16
C PRO A 250 6.67 -7.91 -0.27
N LEU A 251 7.77 -8.68 -0.41
CA LEU A 251 8.50 -8.90 -1.65
C LEU A 251 8.26 -10.29 -2.26
#